data_AF-A0A7C6ERQ0-F1
#
_entry.id   AF-A0A7C6ERQ0-F1
#
_cell.length_a   1.000
_cell.length_b   1.000
_cell.length_c   1.000
_cell.angle_alpha   90.00
_cell.angle_beta   90.00
_cell.angle_gamma   90.00
#
_symmetry.space_group_name_H-M   'P 1'
#
loop_
_entity.id
_entity.type
_entity.pdbx_description
1 polymer ?
#
loop_
_entity_poly.entity_id
_entity_poly.type
_entity_poly.pdbx_seq_one_letter_code
_entity_poly.pdbx_strand_id
1 'polypeptide(L)'
;MNNNVRHIVSQTILTEAQAISRLVDGLDDSIEEIISKILTSKGRIIATGIGKSAIIAQKFVATLNSTGTPAVFMHAADAIHGDLGVILPDDIVFCLSKSGN
;
A
#
# COMPACT_ATOMS: atom_id res chain seq x y z
N MET A 1 32.04 21.14 -0.05
CA MET A 1 30.96 20.34 -0.70
C MET A 1 30.60 19.06 0.07
N ASN A 2 31.54 18.29 0.64
CA ASN A 2 31.25 17.01 1.34
C ASN A 2 30.33 17.10 2.58
N ASN A 3 30.44 18.14 3.42
CA ASN A 3 29.63 18.24 4.64
C ASN A 3 28.14 18.49 4.35
N ASN A 4 27.81 19.09 3.20
CA ASN A 4 26.43 19.42 2.85
C ASN A 4 25.66 18.17 2.39
N VAL A 5 26.29 17.30 1.58
CA VAL A 5 25.67 16.04 1.12
C VAL A 5 25.36 15.10 2.29
N ARG A 6 26.32 14.92 3.22
CA ARG A 6 26.09 14.09 4.42
C ARG A 6 24.95 14.64 5.27
N HIS A 7 24.88 15.96 5.43
CA HIS A 7 23.79 16.59 6.17
C HIS A 7 22.43 16.35 5.51
N ILE A 8 22.32 16.55 4.19
CA ILE A 8 21.07 16.30 3.44
C ILE A 8 20.61 14.85 3.60
N VAL A 9 21.51 13.88 3.39
CA VAL A 9 21.17 12.46 3.54
C VAL A 9 20.68 12.13 4.95
N SER A 10 21.40 12.60 5.98
CA SER A 10 20.99 12.40 7.37
C SER A 10 19.64 13.05 7.68
N GLN A 11 19.38 14.27 7.18
CA GLN A 11 18.10 14.95 7.37
C GLN A 11 16.94 14.22 6.71
N THR A 12 17.12 13.71 5.48
CA THR A 12 16.09 12.92 4.79
C THR A 12 15.73 11.67 5.60
N ILE A 13 16.72 10.89 6.03
CA ILE A 13 16.50 9.67 6.82
C ILE A 13 15.77 9.98 8.13
N LEU A 14 16.18 11.04 8.83
CA LEU A 14 15.54 11.45 10.08
C LEU A 14 14.09 11.90 9.86
N THR A 15 13.82 12.60 8.76
CA THR A 15 12.46 13.05 8.40
C THR A 15 11.56 11.86 8.11
N GLU A 16 12.05 10.85 7.38
CA GLU A 16 11.31 9.63 7.11
C GLU A 16 11.06 8.81 8.38
N ALA A 17 12.06 8.68 9.26
CA ALA A 17 11.89 8.01 10.55
C ALA A 17 10.82 8.69 11.43
N GLN A 18 10.81 10.03 11.48
CA GLN A 18 9.78 10.80 12.17
C GLN A 18 8.40 10.64 11.53
N ALA A 19 8.31 10.52 10.21
CA ALA A 19 7.05 10.24 9.52
C ALA A 19 6.50 8.85 9.89
N ILE A 20 7.37 7.83 9.94
CA ILE A 20 7.00 6.47 10.37
C ILE A 20 6.55 6.48 11.84
N SER A 21 7.27 7.17 12.73
CA SER A 21 6.92 7.24 14.15
C SER A 21 5.51 7.82 14.38
N ARG A 22 5.11 8.81 13.58
CA ARG A 22 3.79 9.43 13.67
C ARG A 22 2.64 8.55 13.20
N LEU A 23 2.92 7.43 12.51
CA LEU A 23 1.86 6.50 12.10
C LEU A 23 1.15 5.87 13.30
N VAL A 24 1.84 5.77 14.46
CA VAL A 24 1.24 5.27 15.71
C VAL A 24 0.06 6.12 16.15
N ASP A 25 0.12 7.44 15.92
CA ASP A 25 -0.92 8.39 16.32
C ASP A 25 -2.22 8.22 15.50
N GLY A 26 -2.13 7.58 14.33
CA GLY A 26 -3.25 7.34 13.43
C GLY A 26 -3.82 5.92 13.50
N LEU A 27 -3.36 5.09 14.44
CA LEU A 27 -3.92 3.76 14.63
C LEU A 27 -5.22 3.87 15.43
N ASP A 28 -6.31 3.36 14.86
CA ASP A 28 -7.63 3.30 15.49
C ASP A 28 -8.23 1.89 15.34
N ASP A 29 -9.44 1.72 15.87
CA ASP A 29 -10.15 0.44 15.89
C ASP A 29 -10.44 -0.12 14.47
N SER A 30 -10.32 0.69 13.42
CA SER A 30 -10.50 0.23 12.03
C SER A 30 -9.46 -0.82 11.63
N ILE A 31 -8.29 -0.83 12.27
CA ILE A 31 -7.23 -1.81 11.99
C ILE A 31 -7.69 -3.23 12.29
N GLU A 32 -8.33 -3.45 13.43
CA GLU A 32 -8.82 -4.77 13.82
C GLU A 32 -9.92 -5.26 12.85
N GLU A 33 -10.80 -4.35 12.44
CA GLU A 33 -11.85 -4.63 11.47
C GLU A 33 -11.27 -5.02 10.09
N ILE A 34 -10.29 -4.26 9.60
CA ILE A 34 -9.63 -4.51 8.32
C ILE A 34 -8.90 -5.85 8.35
N ILE A 35 -8.14 -6.12 9.41
CA ILE A 35 -7.42 -7.40 9.57
C ILE A 35 -8.42 -8.56 9.62
N SER A 36 -9.51 -8.43 10.37
CA SER A 36 -10.55 -9.47 10.44
C SER A 36 -11.18 -9.74 9.07
N LYS A 37 -11.48 -8.68 8.29
CA LYS A 37 -11.99 -8.80 6.92
C LYS A 37 -11.00 -9.52 6.00
N ILE A 38 -9.71 -9.22 6.09
CA ILE A 38 -8.68 -9.88 5.30
C ILE A 38 -8.58 -11.37 5.66
N LEU A 39 -8.53 -11.69 6.95
CA LEU A 39 -8.37 -13.07 7.42
C LEU A 39 -9.58 -13.96 7.13
N THR A 40 -10.78 -13.37 7.03
CA THR A 40 -12.02 -14.09 6.75
C THR A 40 -12.41 -14.09 5.27
N SER A 41 -11.71 -13.33 4.43
CA SER A 41 -11.97 -13.27 2.99
C SER A 41 -11.67 -14.59 2.31
N LYS A 42 -12.52 -14.94 1.34
CA LYS A 42 -12.35 -16.11 0.45
C LYS A 42 -11.70 -15.75 -0.88
N GLY A 43 -11.59 -14.45 -1.17
CA GLY A 43 -10.96 -13.94 -2.37
C GLY A 43 -9.50 -13.58 -2.12
N ARG A 44 -9.02 -12.63 -2.93
CA ARG A 44 -7.65 -12.13 -2.91
C ARG A 44 -7.67 -10.64 -2.58
N ILE A 45 -6.52 -10.13 -2.18
CA ILE A 45 -6.30 -8.70 -2.08
C ILE A 45 -5.94 -8.15 -3.47
N ILE A 46 -6.75 -7.24 -4.02
CA ILE A 46 -6.43 -6.49 -5.22
C ILE A 46 -5.88 -5.13 -4.81
N ALA A 47 -4.58 -4.90 -4.97
CA ALA A 47 -3.95 -3.61 -4.67
C ALA A 47 -3.81 -2.79 -5.95
N THR A 48 -4.17 -1.51 -5.87
CA THR A 48 -4.05 -0.57 -7.00
C THR A 48 -3.46 0.77 -6.56
N GLY A 49 -2.88 1.50 -7.51
CA GLY A 49 -2.29 2.82 -7.29
C GLY A 49 -1.68 3.37 -8.58
N ILE A 50 -1.29 4.64 -8.54
CA ILE A 50 -0.64 5.35 -9.66
C ILE A 50 0.71 5.90 -9.20
N GLY A 51 1.69 5.95 -10.12
CA GLY A 51 2.99 6.57 -9.87
C GLY A 51 3.74 5.91 -8.71
N LYS A 52 4.21 6.71 -7.74
CA LYS A 52 4.93 6.17 -6.56
C LYS A 52 4.08 5.24 -5.71
N SER A 53 2.76 5.46 -5.63
CA SER A 53 1.86 4.55 -4.92
C SER A 53 1.75 3.20 -5.61
N ALA A 54 1.87 3.13 -6.94
CA ALA A 54 1.90 1.86 -7.67
C ALA A 54 3.11 1.01 -7.28
N ILE A 55 4.28 1.63 -7.08
CA ILE A 55 5.50 0.93 -6.64
C ILE A 55 5.29 0.33 -5.23
N ILE A 56 4.68 1.09 -4.33
CA ILE A 56 4.34 0.61 -2.98
C ILE A 56 3.29 -0.51 -3.04
N ALA A 57 2.25 -0.39 -3.89
CA ALA A 57 1.23 -1.42 -4.07
C ALA A 57 1.83 -2.75 -4.57
N GLN A 58 2.77 -2.69 -5.51
CA GLN A 58 3.49 -3.88 -5.98
C GLN A 58 4.30 -4.54 -4.85
N LYS A 59 5.01 -3.74 -4.04
CA LYS A 59 5.75 -4.29 -2.90
C LYS A 59 4.82 -4.89 -1.85
N PHE A 60 3.69 -4.24 -1.58
CA PHE A 60 2.65 -4.72 -0.68
C PHE A 60 2.12 -6.09 -1.13
N VAL A 61 1.75 -6.23 -2.40
CA VAL A 61 1.32 -7.50 -3.01
C VAL A 61 2.40 -8.59 -2.89
N ALA A 62 3.66 -8.25 -3.19
CA ALA A 62 4.76 -9.20 -3.06
C ALA A 62 4.95 -9.70 -1.62
N THR A 63 4.83 -8.80 -0.63
CA THR A 63 4.89 -9.16 0.78
C THR A 63 3.75 -10.08 1.17
N LEU A 64 2.50 -9.74 0.85
CA LEU A 64 1.33 -10.54 1.17
C LEU A 64 1.41 -11.96 0.60
N ASN A 65 1.76 -12.08 -0.68
CA ASN A 65 1.93 -13.39 -1.31
C ASN A 65 3.03 -14.22 -0.63
N SER A 66 4.14 -13.59 -0.22
CA SER A 66 5.22 -14.29 0.49
C SER A 66 4.85 -14.75 1.90
N THR A 67 3.83 -14.13 2.51
CA THR A 67 3.31 -14.48 3.84
C THR A 67 2.03 -15.30 3.80
N GLY A 68 1.63 -15.80 2.62
CA GLY A 68 0.49 -16.70 2.46
C GLY A 68 -0.87 -16.02 2.29
N THR A 69 -0.91 -14.71 2.08
CA THR A 69 -2.15 -13.97 1.75
C THR A 69 -2.20 -13.69 0.25
N PRO A 70 -3.11 -14.35 -0.51
CA PRO A 70 -3.19 -14.16 -1.95
C PRO A 70 -3.48 -12.71 -2.33
N ALA A 71 -2.64 -12.12 -3.19
CA ALA A 71 -2.77 -10.73 -3.62
C ALA A 71 -2.34 -10.51 -5.07
N VAL A 72 -2.95 -9.53 -5.74
CA VAL A 72 -2.67 -9.15 -7.13
C VAL A 72 -2.55 -7.62 -7.22
N PHE A 73 -1.57 -7.13 -7.98
CA PHE A 73 -1.48 -5.71 -8.33
C PHE A 73 -2.26 -5.45 -9.62
N MET A 74 -3.13 -4.44 -9.60
CA MET A 74 -3.83 -3.93 -10.78
C MET A 74 -3.48 -2.46 -10.95
N HIS A 75 -2.91 -2.07 -12.10
CA HIS A 75 -2.59 -0.67 -12.35
C HIS A 75 -3.89 0.13 -12.56
N ALA A 76 -4.03 1.27 -11.87
CA ALA A 76 -5.32 1.98 -11.84
C ALA A 76 -5.78 2.51 -13.21
N ALA A 77 -4.83 2.81 -14.11
CA ALA A 77 -5.17 3.23 -15.48
C ALA A 77 -5.81 2.09 -16.30
N ASP A 78 -5.40 0.85 -16.04
CA ASP A 78 -5.84 -0.31 -16.82
C ASP A 78 -7.25 -0.74 -16.41
N ALA A 79 -7.63 -0.48 -15.15
CA ALA A 79 -8.98 -0.68 -14.64
C ALA A 79 -10.06 0.04 -15.47
N ILE A 80 -9.76 1.24 -15.97
CA ILE A 80 -10.69 2.06 -16.77
C ILE A 80 -10.88 1.48 -18.19
N HIS A 81 -9.94 0.64 -18.64
CA HIS A 81 -9.95 0.03 -19.97
C HIS A 81 -10.50 -1.41 -20.01
N GLY A 82 -11.15 -1.87 -18.93
CA GLY A 82 -11.84 -3.16 -18.88
C GLY A 82 -11.30 -4.15 -17.85
N ASP A 83 -10.15 -3.86 -17.24
CA ASP A 83 -9.49 -4.78 -16.30
C ASP A 83 -10.19 -4.86 -14.94
N LEU A 84 -11.23 -4.06 -14.70
CA LEU A 84 -12.14 -4.26 -13.56
C LEU A 84 -12.78 -5.65 -13.55
N GLY A 85 -12.88 -6.32 -14.71
CA GLY A 85 -13.34 -7.71 -14.80
C GLY A 85 -12.44 -8.73 -14.08
N VAL A 86 -11.24 -8.34 -13.66
CA VAL A 86 -10.32 -9.18 -12.86
C VAL A 86 -10.75 -9.26 -11.39
N ILE A 87 -11.57 -8.31 -10.92
CA ILE A 87 -12.07 -8.26 -9.55
C ILE A 87 -13.27 -9.20 -9.41
N LEU A 88 -13.19 -10.10 -8.44
CA LEU A 88 -14.25 -11.06 -8.13
C LEU A 88 -15.05 -10.64 -6.88
N PRO A 89 -16.27 -11.18 -6.65
CA PRO A 89 -17.13 -10.76 -5.54
C PRO A 89 -16.52 -10.90 -4.14
N ASP A 90 -15.63 -11.88 -3.94
CA ASP A 90 -14.98 -12.12 -2.64
C ASP A 90 -13.63 -11.38 -2.49
N ASP A 91 -13.17 -10.68 -3.53
CA ASP A 91 -11.90 -9.94 -3.49
C ASP A 91 -12.01 -8.67 -2.62
N ILE A 92 -10.92 -8.32 -1.93
CA ILE A 92 -10.80 -7.06 -1.18
C ILE A 92 -9.91 -6.10 -1.96
N VAL A 93 -10.40 -4.90 -2.24
CA VAL A 93 -9.66 -3.89 -3.00
C VAL A 93 -8.96 -2.89 -2.08
N PHE A 94 -7.65 -2.74 -2.25
CA PHE A 94 -6.82 -1.72 -1.61
C PHE A 94 -6.40 -0.65 -2.62
N CYS A 95 -6.99 0.54 -2.53
CA CYS A 95 -6.64 1.69 -3.36
C CYS A 95 -5.61 2.58 -2.65
N LEU A 96 -4.35 2.58 -3.11
CA LEU A 96 -3.28 3.39 -2.54
C LEU A 96 -3.19 4.75 -3.23
N SER A 97 -3.62 5.81 -2.54
CA SER A 97 -3.52 7.20 -3.00
C SER A 97 -3.10 8.13 -1.87
N LYS A 98 -2.11 8.99 -2.13
CA LYS A 98 -1.68 10.03 -1.18
C LYS A 98 -2.60 11.26 -1.22
N SER A 99 -3.22 11.56 -2.36
CA SER A 99 -4.17 12.66 -2.49
C SER A 99 -5.54 12.30 -1.95
N GLY A 100 -5.92 11.02 -1.99
CA GLY A 100 -7.26 10.55 -1.58
C GLY A 100 -8.40 10.99 -2.50
N ASN A 101 -8.15 11.96 -3.39
CA ASN A 101 -9.02 12.41 -4.48
C ASN A 101 -8.85 11.55 -5.72
#